data_AF-A0A0M2U534-F1
#
_entry.id   AF-A0A0M2U534-F1
#
_cell.length_a   1.000
_cell.length_b   1.000
_cell.length_c   1.000
_cell.angle_alpha   90.00
_cell.angle_beta   90.00
_cell.angle_gamma   90.00
#
_symmetry.space_group_name_H-M   'P 1'
#
loop_
_entity.id
_entity.type
_entity.pdbx_description
1 polymer ?
#
loop_
_entity_poly.entity_id
_entity_poly.type
_entity_poly.pdbx_seq_one_letter_code
_entity_poly.pdbx_strand_id
1 'polypeptide(L)'
;MTDETRRELDAEYKTYWKKNLALIRNLLIIWALVSLVGAIIFGNVFYNVSFFGVPFSFWLGHQGSILVFIVLIFYYAAKMDRLDQDVVKKMNAVNGKSRGVSA
;
A
#
# COMPACT_ATOMS: atom_id res chain seq x y z
N MET A 1 6.05 11.76 -31.57
CA MET A 1 6.57 11.25 -30.28
C MET A 1 8.01 10.83 -30.51
N THR A 2 8.97 11.60 -30.01
CA THR A 2 10.41 11.36 -30.21
C THR A 2 10.91 10.29 -29.24
N ASP A 3 11.96 9.56 -29.61
CA ASP A 3 12.49 8.45 -28.80
C ASP A 3 13.04 8.91 -27.43
N GLU A 4 13.43 10.18 -27.31
CA GLU A 4 13.81 10.78 -26.02
C GLU A 4 12.64 10.83 -25.04
N THR A 5 11.44 11.21 -25.48
CA THR A 5 10.23 11.27 -24.63
C THR A 5 9.81 9.89 -24.14
N ARG A 6 9.95 8.85 -24.98
CA ARG A 6 9.69 7.46 -24.58
C ARG A 6 10.62 7.03 -23.45
N ARG A 7 11.93 7.32 -23.58
CA ARG A 7 12.93 7.01 -22.56
C ARG A 7 12.69 7.73 -21.24
N GLU A 8 12.26 9.00 -21.28
CA GLU A 8 11.88 9.76 -20.07
C GLU A 8 10.66 9.16 -19.36
N LEU A 9 9.62 8.79 -20.12
CA LEU A 9 8.42 8.13 -19.59
C LEU A 9 8.76 6.78 -18.93
N ASP A 10 9.55 5.95 -19.60
CA ASP A 10 9.95 4.64 -19.09
C ASP A 10 10.73 4.75 -17.76
N ALA A 11 11.59 5.75 -17.63
CA ALA A 11 12.33 6.03 -16.39
C ALA A 11 11.42 6.49 -15.23
N GLU A 12 10.42 7.33 -15.52
CA GLU A 12 9.39 7.74 -14.55
C GLU A 12 8.52 6.54 -14.12
N TYR A 13 8.05 5.72 -15.06
CA TYR A 13 7.26 4.51 -14.76
C TYR A 13 8.01 3.53 -13.86
N LYS A 14 9.30 3.29 -14.12
CA LYS A 14 10.13 2.40 -13.30
C LYS A 14 10.28 2.92 -11.87
N THR A 15 10.34 4.24 -11.70
CA THR A 15 10.43 4.88 -10.38
C THR A 15 9.11 4.80 -9.62
N TYR A 16 8.00 5.03 -10.32
CA TYR A 16 6.65 4.86 -9.78
C TYR A 16 6.41 3.42 -9.30
N TRP A 17 6.73 2.44 -10.15
CA TRP A 17 6.58 1.02 -9.82
C TRP A 17 7.36 0.63 -8.56
N LYS A 18 8.62 1.07 -8.44
CA LYS A 18 9.43 0.82 -7.24
C LYS A 18 8.80 1.41 -5.97
N LYS A 19 8.25 2.61 -6.05
CA LYS A 19 7.58 3.24 -4.90
C LYS A 19 6.31 2.48 -4.51
N ASN A 20 5.51 2.06 -5.49
CA ASN A 20 4.32 1.28 -5.22
C ASN A 20 4.66 -0.07 -4.57
N LEU A 21 5.68 -0.75 -5.10
CA LEU A 21 6.17 -2.01 -4.55
C LEU A 21 6.72 -1.84 -3.11
N ALA A 22 7.38 -0.71 -2.81
CA ALA A 22 7.83 -0.40 -1.46
C ALA A 22 6.66 -0.15 -0.49
N LEU A 23 5.57 0.47 -0.95
CA LEU A 23 4.34 0.64 -0.15
C LEU A 23 3.70 -0.71 0.16
N ILE A 24 3.52 -1.57 -0.84
CA ILE A 24 2.98 -2.93 -0.67
C ILE A 24 3.86 -3.74 0.28
N ARG A 25 5.18 -3.71 0.10
CA ARG A 25 6.13 -4.39 1.00
C ARG A 25 5.98 -3.93 2.45
N ASN A 26 5.93 -2.62 2.68
CA ASN A 26 5.79 -2.08 4.03
C ASN A 26 4.43 -2.47 4.65
N LEU A 27 3.36 -2.49 3.85
CA LEU A 27 2.06 -3.00 4.28
C LEU A 27 2.13 -4.46 4.71
N LEU A 28 2.77 -5.32 3.92
CA LEU A 28 2.91 -6.74 4.24
C LEU A 28 3.72 -6.97 5.52
N ILE A 29 4.76 -6.17 5.74
CA ILE A 29 5.55 -6.20 6.99
C ILE A 29 4.67 -5.80 8.19
N ILE A 30 3.92 -4.70 8.08
CA ILE A 30 3.02 -4.25 9.15
C ILE A 30 1.94 -5.30 9.41
N TRP A 31 1.34 -5.86 8.35
CA TRP A 31 0.34 -6.90 8.45
C TRP A 31 0.87 -8.15 9.19
N ALA A 32 2.06 -8.62 8.82
CA ALA A 32 2.70 -9.77 9.46
C ALA A 32 3.03 -9.48 10.93
N LEU A 33 3.58 -8.31 11.22
CA LEU A 33 3.87 -7.87 12.58
C LEU A 33 2.60 -7.77 13.43
N VAL A 34 1.54 -7.13 12.92
CA VAL A 34 0.27 -6.99 13.65
C VAL A 34 -0.40 -8.36 13.85
N SER A 35 -0.34 -9.26 12.87
CA SER A 35 -0.88 -10.61 13.01
C SER A 35 -0.11 -11.44 14.04
N LEU A 36 1.24 -11.37 14.05
CA LEU A 36 2.10 -12.07 15.02
C LEU A 36 2.03 -11.46 16.43
N VAL A 37 2.16 -10.14 16.54
CA VAL A 37 2.15 -9.42 17.82
C VAL A 37 0.75 -9.39 18.41
N GLY A 38 -0.30 -9.28 17.58
CA GLY A 38 -1.69 -9.37 18.01
C GLY A 38 -2.00 -10.73 18.64
N ALA A 39 -1.49 -11.83 18.06
CA ALA A 39 -1.63 -13.16 18.64
C ALA A 39 -0.92 -13.32 20.00
N ILE A 40 0.26 -12.70 20.16
CA ILE A 40 1.09 -12.80 21.37
C ILE A 40 0.58 -11.89 22.51
N ILE A 41 0.27 -10.62 22.23
CA ILE A 41 -0.15 -9.64 23.24
C ILE A 41 -1.55 -9.94 23.78
N PHE A 42 -2.49 -10.39 22.93
CA PHE A 42 -3.84 -10.74 23.40
C PHE A 42 -3.89 -12.02 24.24
N GLY A 43 -2.86 -12.86 24.17
CA GLY A 43 -2.75 -14.06 25.02
C GLY A 43 -2.71 -13.74 26.52
N ASN A 44 -2.19 -12.56 26.91
CA ASN A 44 -2.10 -12.16 28.32
C ASN A 44 -3.28 -11.28 28.78
N VAL A 45 -3.83 -10.42 27.91
CA VAL A 45 -4.90 -9.48 28.30
C VAL A 45 -6.29 -10.14 28.34
N PHE A 46 -6.52 -11.19 27.55
CA PHE A 46 -7.84 -11.80 27.35
C PHE A 46 -7.93 -13.28 27.79
N TYR A 47 -7.15 -13.68 28.81
CA TYR A 47 -7.19 -15.06 29.34
C TYR A 47 -8.61 -15.51 29.79
N ASN A 48 -9.53 -14.56 30.03
CA ASN A 48 -10.89 -14.83 30.49
C ASN A 48 -12.01 -14.59 29.46
N VAL A 49 -11.71 -14.25 28.20
CA VAL A 49 -12.77 -13.97 27.20
C VAL A 49 -12.68 -14.96 26.06
N SER A 50 -13.50 -16.00 26.16
CA SER A 50 -13.72 -16.98 25.11
C SER A 50 -14.87 -16.48 24.23
N PHE A 51 -14.63 -16.25 22.95
CA PHE A 51 -15.70 -15.94 22.00
C PHE A 51 -16.18 -17.25 21.38
N PHE A 52 -17.46 -17.59 21.52
CA PHE A 52 -18.03 -18.85 20.99
C PHE A 52 -17.35 -20.16 21.49
N GLY A 53 -16.68 -20.13 22.65
CA GLY A 53 -16.00 -21.30 23.23
C GLY A 53 -14.58 -21.56 22.72
N VAL A 54 -14.04 -20.70 21.85
CA VAL A 54 -12.63 -20.72 21.43
C VAL A 54 -11.87 -19.51 22.01
N PRO A 55 -10.54 -19.65 22.26
CA PRO A 55 -9.74 -18.54 22.75
C PRO A 55 -9.81 -17.38 21.76
N PHE A 56 -10.06 -16.16 22.24
CA PHE A 56 -10.13 -14.96 21.39
C PHE A 56 -8.81 -14.75 20.62
N SER A 57 -7.68 -15.13 21.20
CA SER A 57 -6.36 -15.16 20.53
C SER A 57 -6.35 -16.01 19.26
N PHE A 58 -7.09 -17.13 19.25
CA PHE A 58 -7.21 -18.01 18.09
C PHE A 58 -8.14 -17.42 17.01
N TRP A 59 -9.25 -16.81 17.43
CA TRP A 59 -10.16 -16.09 16.52
C TRP A 59 -9.48 -14.90 15.83
N LEU A 60 -8.67 -14.15 16.59
CA LEU A 60 -7.91 -13.01 16.06
C LEU A 60 -6.84 -13.45 15.05
N GLY A 61 -6.21 -14.62 15.27
CA GLY A 61 -5.25 -15.18 14.32
C GLY A 61 -5.83 -15.44 12.93
N HIS A 62 -7.12 -15.81 12.85
CA HIS A 62 -7.79 -16.12 11.59
C HIS A 62 -8.64 -14.95 11.04
N GLN A 63 -9.62 -14.49 11.81
CA GLN A 63 -10.56 -13.43 11.43
C GLN A 63 -10.05 -12.02 11.78
N GLY A 64 -9.18 -11.90 12.79
CA GLY A 64 -8.52 -10.62 13.06
C GLY A 64 -7.53 -10.25 11.97
N SER A 65 -6.79 -11.22 11.44
CA SER A 65 -5.82 -10.97 10.36
C SER A 65 -6.47 -10.45 9.07
N ILE A 66 -7.65 -10.98 8.70
CA ILE A 66 -8.39 -10.51 7.52
C ILE A 66 -8.92 -9.08 7.73
N LEU A 67 -9.40 -8.74 8.93
CA LEU A 67 -9.86 -7.37 9.24
C LEU A 67 -8.70 -6.36 9.19
N VAL A 68 -7.55 -6.71 9.78
CA VAL A 68 -6.33 -5.89 9.70
C VAL A 68 -5.91 -5.71 8.25
N PHE A 69 -5.95 -6.77 7.45
CA PHE A 69 -5.64 -6.72 6.02
C PHE A 69 -6.51 -5.71 5.27
N ILE A 70 -7.82 -5.72 5.50
CA ILE A 70 -8.76 -4.76 4.87
C ILE A 70 -8.45 -3.32 5.28
N VAL A 71 -8.20 -3.06 6.56
CA VAL A 71 -7.83 -1.71 7.05
C VAL A 71 -6.54 -1.22 6.38
N LEU A 72 -5.56 -2.12 6.21
CA LEU A 72 -4.32 -1.81 5.51
C LEU A 72 -4.57 -1.47 4.03
N ILE A 73 -5.46 -2.18 3.34
CA ILE A 73 -5.83 -1.85 1.96
C ILE A 73 -6.41 -0.44 1.87
N PHE A 74 -7.34 -0.05 2.76
CA PHE A 74 -7.88 1.31 2.79
C PHE A 74 -6.79 2.36 3.05
N TYR A 75 -5.87 2.09 3.98
CA TYR A 75 -4.74 2.97 4.25
C TYR A 75 -3.80 3.11 3.02
N TYR A 76 -3.55 2.02 2.31
CA TYR A 76 -2.79 2.05 1.06
C TYR A 76 -3.52 2.89 0.00
N ALA A 77 -4.81 2.67 -0.21
CA ALA A 77 -5.59 3.41 -1.19
C ALA A 77 -5.53 4.92 -0.93
N ALA A 78 -5.71 5.33 0.33
CA ALA A 78 -5.58 6.74 0.74
C ALA A 78 -4.17 7.31 0.52
N LYS A 79 -3.12 6.48 0.64
CA LYS A 79 -1.73 6.90 0.46
C LYS A 79 -1.31 6.91 -1.01
N MET A 80 -1.86 6.02 -1.83
CA MET A 80 -1.64 5.95 -3.27
C MET A 80 -2.20 7.20 -3.96
N ASP A 81 -3.32 7.72 -3.47
CA ASP A 81 -3.96 8.95 -3.96
C ASP A 81 -3.01 10.17 -3.95
N ARG A 82 -2.10 10.22 -2.97
CA ARG A 82 -1.04 11.25 -2.92
C ARG A 82 0.10 11.02 -3.91
N LEU A 83 0.44 9.76 -4.19
CA LEU A 83 1.49 9.42 -5.14
C LEU A 83 1.05 9.67 -6.58
N ASP A 84 -0.24 9.48 -6.86
CA ASP A 84 -0.80 9.62 -8.20
C ASP A 84 -0.87 11.10 -8.62
N GLN A 85 -1.14 12.01 -7.67
CA GLN A 85 -1.14 13.46 -7.93
C GLN A 85 0.20 13.97 -8.51
N ASP A 86 1.33 13.48 -8.00
CA ASP A 86 2.65 13.88 -8.49
C ASP A 86 2.93 13.37 -9.91
N VAL A 87 2.49 12.15 -10.21
CA VAL A 87 2.67 11.52 -11.53
C VAL A 87 1.81 12.23 -12.58
N VAL A 88 0.55 12.50 -12.27
CA VAL A 88 -0.37 13.22 -13.16
C VAL A 88 0.14 14.64 -13.45
N LYS A 89 0.65 15.33 -12.43
CA LYS A 89 1.19 16.70 -12.60
C LYS A 89 2.41 16.72 -13.53
N LYS A 90 3.31 15.74 -13.39
CA LYS A 90 4.46 15.57 -14.28
C LYS A 90 4.06 15.22 -15.71
N MET A 91 3.12 14.29 -15.89
CA MET A 91 2.61 13.94 -17.23
C MET A 91 2.00 15.14 -17.95
N ASN A 92 1.23 15.98 -17.25
CA ASN A 92 0.66 17.19 -17.82
C ASN A 92 1.73 18.22 -18.24
N ALA A 93 2.80 18.37 -17.45
CA ALA A 93 3.92 19.25 -17.78
C ALA A 93 4.70 18.76 -19.02
N VAL A 94 4.96 17.45 -19.12
CA VAL A 94 5.65 16.83 -20.28
C VAL A 94 4.79 16.97 -21.55
N ASN A 95 3.48 16.73 -21.44
CA ASN A 95 2.54 16.87 -22.57
C ASN A 95 2.41 18.33 -23.04
N GLY A 96 2.45 19.29 -22.12
CA GLY A 96 2.46 20.73 -22.44
C GLY A 96 3.72 21.15 -23.20
N LYS A 97 4.90 20.68 -22.77
CA LYS A 97 6.19 20.97 -23.44
C LYS A 97 6.25 20.41 -24.87
N SER A 98 5.73 19.19 -25.07
CA SER A 98 5.64 18.54 -26.39
C SER A 98 4.82 19.35 -27.40
N ARG A 99 3.69 19.91 -26.96
CA ARG A 99 2.80 20.72 -27.82
C ARG A 99 3.38 22.08 -28.20
N GLY A 100 4.11 22.73 -27.30
CA GLY A 100 4.73 24.04 -27.55
C GLY A 100 5.92 24.00 -28.51
N VAL A 101 6.50 22.83 -28.76
CA VAL A 101 7.64 22.65 -29.69
C VAL A 101 7.16 22.34 -31.12
N SER A 102 5.87 22.02 -31.31
CA SER A 102 5.28 21.73 -32.62
C SER A 102 4.54 22.92 -33.24
N ALA A 103 4.57 24.10 -32.61
CA ALA A 103 4.01 25.36 -33.10
C ALA A 103 5.15 26.30 -33.50
#